data_AF-A0A5N6E778-F1
#
_entry.id   AF-A0A5N6E778-F1
#
_cell.length_a   1.000
_cell.length_b   1.000
_cell.length_c   1.000
_cell.angle_alpha   90.00
_cell.angle_beta   90.00
_cell.angle_gamma   90.00
#
_symmetry.space_group_name_H-M   'P 1'
#
loop_
_entity.id
_entity.type
_entity.pdbx_description
1 polymer ?
#
loop_
_entity_poly.entity_id
_entity_poly.type
_entity_poly.pdbx_seq_one_letter_code
_entity_poly.pdbx_strand_id
1 'polypeptide(L)' 'MTGTVKIGRDGASNAAVDSRFRVFGVERLRVADMSVVPVLTNNHTQATAYITGVTCADVLIREYGLNE' A
#
# COMPACT_ATOMS: atom_id res chain seq x y z
N MET A 1 -4.95 6.49 -12.82
CA MET A 1 -5.01 7.45 -11.70
C MET A 1 -4.28 6.82 -10.51
N THR A 2 -3.40 7.53 -9.81
CA THR A 2 -2.55 7.01 -8.71
C THR A 2 -2.53 8.02 -7.56
N GLY A 3 -2.23 7.58 -6.34
CA GLY A 3 -1.95 8.48 -5.20
C GLY A 3 -3.17 9.10 -4.51
N THR A 4 -4.39 8.63 -4.77
CA THR A 4 -5.62 9.08 -4.09
C THR A 4 -5.74 8.54 -2.66
N VAL A 5 -5.08 7.42 -2.35
CA VAL A 5 -4.99 6.81 -1.00
C VAL A 5 -3.52 6.66 -0.62
N LYS A 6 -2.76 7.75 -0.81
CA LYS A 6 -1.29 7.76 -0.74
C LYS A 6 -0.73 7.10 0.53
N ILE A 7 0.31 6.27 0.35
CA ILE A 7 1.11 5.72 1.45
C ILE A 7 2.03 6.78 2.07
N GLY A 8 2.20 6.74 3.39
CA GLY A 8 3.08 7.66 4.09
C GLY A 8 3.58 7.16 5.45
N ARG A 9 4.43 7.97 6.07
CA ARG A 9 4.85 7.79 7.45
C ARG A 9 3.73 8.19 8.40
N ASP A 10 3.78 7.67 9.62
CA ASP A 10 2.87 8.10 10.66
C ASP A 10 2.98 9.62 10.90
N GLY A 11 1.84 10.28 11.06
CA GLY A 11 1.75 11.75 11.16
C GLY A 11 1.92 12.54 9.86
N ALA A 12 2.08 11.90 8.69
CA ALA A 12 2.12 12.61 7.41
C ALA A 12 0.72 13.15 7.04
N SER A 13 0.60 14.46 6.89
CA SER A 13 -0.69 15.14 6.60
C SER A 13 -1.30 14.82 5.22
N ASN A 14 -0.53 14.23 4.31
CA ASN A 14 -0.95 13.87 2.95
C ASN A 14 -0.84 12.36 2.70
N ALA A 15 -1.19 11.54 3.70
CA ALA A 15 -1.20 10.09 3.61
C ALA A 15 -2.51 9.53 4.17
N ALA A 16 -3.02 8.49 3.52
CA ALA A 16 -4.23 7.77 3.94
C ALA A 16 -3.93 6.38 4.50
N VAL A 17 -2.79 5.80 4.12
CA VAL A 17 -2.31 4.50 4.63
C VAL A 17 -0.87 4.58 5.12
N ASP A 18 -0.52 3.70 6.06
CA ASP A 18 0.84 3.58 6.58
C ASP A 18 1.72 2.65 5.72
N SER A 19 3.00 2.51 6.11
CA SER A 19 3.98 1.62 5.45
C SER A 19 3.58 0.13 5.40
N ARG A 20 2.52 -0.28 6.09
CA ARG A 20 1.96 -1.64 6.10
C ARG A 20 0.59 -1.70 5.43
N PHE A 21 0.27 -0.70 4.59
CA PHE A 21 -0.97 -0.56 3.83
C PHE A 21 -2.23 -0.38 4.69
N ARG A 22 -2.10 -0.13 6.00
CA ARG A 22 -3.23 0.03 6.93
C ARG A 22 -3.81 1.44 6.82
N VAL A 23 -5.13 1.53 6.70
CA VAL A 23 -5.83 2.82 6.64
C VAL A 23 -5.75 3.51 8.00
N PHE A 24 -5.29 4.77 8.02
CA PHE A 24 -5.21 5.52 9.27
C PHE A 24 -6.61 5.70 9.89
N GLY A 25 -6.71 5.44 11.19
CA GLY A 25 -7.96 5.59 11.95
C GLY A 25 -9.01 4.49 11.70
N VAL A 26 -8.72 3.47 10.90
CA VAL A 26 -9.64 2.35 10.63
C VAL A 26 -8.96 1.02 10.92
N GLU A 27 -9.58 0.23 11.78
CA GLU A 27 -9.07 -1.10 12.11
C GLU A 27 -9.37 -2.12 11.01
N ARG A 28 -8.44 -3.07 10.82
CA ARG A 28 -8.60 -4.24 9.93
C ARG A 28 -8.90 -3.91 8.46
N LEU A 29 -8.63 -2.67 8.02
CA LEU A 29 -8.77 -2.24 6.64
C LEU A 29 -7.41 -1.91 6.02
N ARG A 30 -7.18 -2.40 4.80
CA ARG A 30 -5.99 -2.13 4.00
C ARG A 30 -6.37 -1.84 2.56
N VAL A 31 -5.52 -1.08 1.87
CA VAL A 31 -5.66 -0.79 0.43
C VAL A 31 -4.37 -1.18 -0.27
N ALA A 32 -4.45 -1.97 -1.35
CA ALA A 32 -3.28 -2.50 -2.06
C ALA A 32 -3.50 -2.47 -3.58
N ASP A 33 -3.49 -1.27 -4.13
CA ASP A 33 -3.62 -1.02 -5.57
C ASP A 33 -2.83 0.25 -5.96
N MET A 34 -2.99 0.74 -7.19
CA MET A 34 -2.30 1.96 -7.64
C MET A 34 -2.68 3.23 -6.86
N SER A 35 -3.78 3.26 -6.10
CA SER A 35 -4.16 4.44 -5.31
C SER A 35 -3.16 4.75 -4.20
N VAL A 36 -2.42 3.76 -3.69
CA VAL A 36 -1.45 3.94 -2.60
C VAL A 36 -0.09 4.42 -3.07
N VAL A 37 0.21 4.25 -4.37
CA VAL A 37 1.51 4.58 -4.95
C VAL A 37 1.69 6.11 -4.93
N PRO A 38 2.72 6.63 -4.22
CA PRO A 38 2.83 8.05 -3.91
C PRO A 38 3.32 8.90 -5.07
N VAL A 39 4.08 8.28 -6.00
CA VAL A 39 4.64 8.91 -7.18
C VAL A 39 4.45 7.97 -8.36
N LEU A 40 3.92 8.48 -9.47
CA LEU A 40 3.77 7.70 -10.69
C LEU A 40 5.15 7.31 -11.24
N THR A 41 5.37 6.02 -11.42
CA THR A 41 6.60 5.48 -11.99
C THR A 41 6.66 5.74 -13.50
N ASN A 42 7.86 5.95 -14.04
CA ASN A 42 8.08 6.12 -15.48
C ASN A 42 8.09 4.75 -16.20
N ASN A 43 6.95 4.06 -16.19
CA ASN A 43 6.72 2.78 -16.85
C ASN A 43 5.20 2.57 -17.03
N HIS A 44 4.80 1.46 -17.64
CA HIS A 44 3.40 1.04 -17.58
C HIS A 44 3.01 0.71 -16.13
N THR A 45 1.96 1.36 -15.63
CA THR A 45 1.45 1.22 -14.25
C THR A 45 1.10 -0.20 -13.87
N GLN A 46 0.86 -1.05 -14.86
CA GLN A 46 0.62 -2.48 -14.73
C GLN A 46 1.73 -3.13 -13.87
N ALA A 47 3.00 -2.92 -14.20
CA ALA A 47 4.13 -3.52 -13.47
C ALA A 47 4.16 -3.05 -12.00
N THR A 48 3.95 -1.76 -11.77
CA THR A 48 3.90 -1.18 -10.42
C THR A 48 2.71 -1.71 -9.61
N ALA A 49 1.57 -1.95 -10.25
CA ALA A 49 0.41 -2.55 -9.60
C ALA A 49 0.71 -3.98 -9.10
N TYR A 50 1.36 -4.80 -9.94
CA TYR A 50 1.77 -6.15 -9.54
C TYR A 50 2.73 -6.13 -8.36
N ILE A 51 3.78 -5.29 -8.41
CA ILE A 51 4.73 -5.17 -7.29
C ILE A 51 4.06 -4.64 -6.03
N THR A 52 3.14 -3.68 -6.14
CA THR A 52 2.38 -3.15 -4.99
C THR A 52 1.56 -4.25 -4.32
N GLY A 53 0.86 -5.07 -5.11
CA GLY A 53 0.10 -6.22 -4.62
C GLY A 53 0.98 -7.25 -3.91
N VAL A 54 2.08 -7.68 -4.54
CA VAL A 54 3.03 -8.63 -3.94
C VAL A 54 3.66 -8.07 -2.66
N THR A 55 4.01 -6.78 -2.64
CA THR A 55 4.58 -6.14 -1.44
C THR A 55 3.58 -6.15 -0.28
N CYS A 56 2.30 -5.88 -0.54
CA CYS A 56 1.27 -5.99 0.50
C CYS A 56 1.07 -7.44 0.94
N ALA A 57 1.09 -8.40 0.01
CA ALA A 57 1.01 -9.83 0.34
C ALA A 57 2.16 -10.25 1.28
N ASP A 58 3.40 -9.85 1.01
CA ASP A 58 4.55 -10.12 1.88
C ASP A 58 4.36 -9.54 3.29
N VAL A 59 3.79 -8.34 3.41
CA VAL A 59 3.44 -7.73 4.70
C VAL A 59 2.42 -8.59 5.44
N LEU A 60 1.35 -9.03 4.76
CA LEU A 60 0.30 -9.85 5.35
C LEU A 60 0.83 -11.22 5.78
N ILE A 61 1.59 -11.88 4.92
CA ILE A 61 2.19 -13.19 5.18
C ILE A 61 3.06 -13.14 6.43
N ARG A 62 3.92 -12.11 6.56
CA ARG A 62 4.78 -11.93 7.75
C ARG A 62 3.99 -11.57 9.00
N GLU A 63 2.96 -10.72 8.88
CA GLU A 63 2.14 -10.27 10.01
C GLU A 63 1.25 -11.39 10.58
N TYR A 64 0.72 -12.24 9.70
CA TYR A 64 -0.24 -13.30 10.06
C TYR A 64 0.37 -14.71 10.07
N GLY A 65 1.66 -14.86 9.77
CA GLY A 65 2.35 -16.16 9.79
C GLY A 65 1.87 -17.15 8.72
N LEU A 66 1.50 -16.67 7.53
CA LEU A 66 0.85 -17.48 6.47
C LEU A 66 1.83 -18.27 5.59
N ASN A 67 3.03 -18.58 6.08
CA ASN A 67 4.10 -19.26 5.32
C ASN A 67 4.04 -20.80 5.41
N GLU A 68 2.84 -21.36 5.61
CA GLU A 68 2.63 -22.80 5.75
C GLU A 68 2.53 -23.53 4.40
#